data_AF-A0A167E5L1-F1
#
_entry.id   AF-A0A167E5L1-F1
#
_cell.length_a   1.000
_cell.length_b   1.000
_cell.length_c   1.000
_cell.angle_alpha   90.00
_cell.angle_beta   90.00
_cell.angle_gamma   90.00
#
_symmetry.space_group_name_H-M   'P 1'
#
loop_
_entity.id
_entity.type
_entity.pdbx_description
1 polymer ?
#
loop_
_entity_poly.entity_id
_entity_poly.type
_entity_poly.pdbx_seq_one_letter_code
_entity_poly.pdbx_strand_id
1 'polypeptide(L)'
;MMFNSITYAVALASVFSNVVAEKQSTFSASTLKVNQELLDLHRDLIQLKSVSGYEIDAAVYLQNYLESNNFTVELETVYGDSNRKNVYAYYGKERNTKALLTSHIDTVPPYFNYSVVDNRIYGRGSVDAKSCVSSQIVALSQLFKDGEVEEGDVALLFVVDEEVQGRGMVYASDNLGVDSWEHVIFGEPTENRLGVGHKGMASAQLKAHGKAA
;
A
#
# COMPACT_ATOMS: atom_id res chain seq x y z
N MET A 1 -32.12 14.66 52.68
CA MET A 1 -30.77 14.55 53.25
C MET A 1 -30.03 13.49 52.45
N MET A 2 -29.32 13.86 51.39
CA MET A 2 -27.94 14.38 51.35
C MET A 2 -26.88 13.29 51.57
N PHE A 3 -26.09 13.05 50.51
CA PHE A 3 -24.62 12.78 50.41
C PHE A 3 -24.03 11.62 51.26
N ASN A 4 -23.05 10.80 50.84
CA ASN A 4 -21.85 11.07 50.03
C ASN A 4 -21.16 9.74 49.66
N SER A 5 -20.60 9.64 48.45
CA SER A 5 -19.43 8.82 48.02
C SER A 5 -19.19 9.14 46.55
N ILE A 6 -18.63 10.31 46.22
CA ILE A 6 -17.18 10.61 46.11
C ILE A 6 -16.50 9.67 45.09
N THR A 7 -16.49 10.04 43.81
CA THR A 7 -15.45 10.87 43.14
C THR A 7 -14.20 10.06 42.79
N TYR A 8 -14.22 9.30 41.70
CA TYR A 8 -13.01 8.81 41.02
C TYR A 8 -13.16 8.59 39.49
N ALA A 9 -14.19 9.18 38.84
CA ALA A 9 -14.47 8.91 37.43
C ALA A 9 -14.38 10.13 36.49
N VAL A 10 -14.05 11.33 36.98
CA VAL A 10 -14.11 12.56 36.15
C VAL A 10 -12.74 13.25 35.97
N ALA A 11 -11.68 12.82 36.66
CA ALA A 11 -10.36 13.46 36.55
C ALA A 11 -9.44 12.86 35.46
N LEU A 12 -9.78 11.73 34.85
CA LEU A 12 -8.96 11.10 33.79
C LEU A 12 -9.38 11.52 32.37
N ALA A 13 -10.60 12.02 32.17
CA ALA A 13 -11.06 12.48 30.86
C ALA A 13 -10.50 13.85 30.46
N SER A 14 -10.12 14.71 31.42
CA SER A 14 -9.58 16.04 31.15
C SER A 14 -8.08 16.05 30.85
N VAL A 15 -7.33 15.05 31.32
CA VAL A 15 -5.88 14.97 31.07
C VAL A 15 -5.59 14.45 29.65
N PHE A 16 -6.42 13.54 29.12
CA PHE A 16 -6.31 13.08 27.72
C PHE A 16 -6.83 14.08 26.70
N SER A 17 -7.71 15.01 27.10
CA SER A 17 -8.23 16.05 26.20
C SER A 17 -7.19 17.13 25.89
N ASN A 18 -6.21 17.35 26.77
CA ASN A 18 -5.22 18.42 26.63
C ASN A 18 -3.92 17.99 25.92
N VAL A 19 -3.62 16.69 25.84
CA VAL A 19 -2.41 16.21 25.13
C VAL A 19 -2.63 16.13 23.61
N VAL A 20 -3.89 16.03 23.16
CA VAL A 20 -4.25 16.05 21.72
C VAL A 20 -4.37 17.49 21.18
N ALA A 21 -4.36 18.51 22.06
CA ALA A 21 -4.64 19.90 21.69
C ALA A 21 -3.41 20.72 21.27
N GLU A 22 -2.17 20.25 21.47
CA GLU A 22 -0.94 20.99 21.14
C GLU A 22 -0.10 20.31 20.05
N LYS A 23 -0.68 20.15 18.85
CA LYS A 23 0.02 20.24 17.54
C LYS A 23 -0.97 20.03 16.38
N GLN A 24 -2.11 20.72 16.40
CA GLN A 24 -2.81 20.98 15.15
C GLN A 24 -2.08 22.10 14.43
N SER A 25 -1.01 21.75 13.70
CA SER A 25 -0.55 22.59 12.61
C SER A 25 -1.73 22.79 11.68
N THR A 26 -2.21 24.02 11.57
CA THR A 26 -3.28 24.41 10.67
C THR A 26 -2.89 24.01 9.24
N PHE A 27 -3.45 22.90 8.77
CA PHE A 27 -3.26 22.42 7.41
C PHE A 27 -4.06 23.34 6.48
N SER A 28 -3.45 24.45 6.09
CA SER A 28 -4.03 25.36 5.10
C SER A 28 -4.03 24.68 3.75
N ALA A 29 -5.22 24.39 3.22
CA ALA A 29 -5.43 23.74 1.92
C ALA A 29 -4.83 24.52 0.71
N SER A 30 -4.29 25.72 0.94
CA SER A 30 -3.67 26.57 -0.09
C SER A 30 -2.15 26.35 -0.29
N THR A 31 -1.51 25.42 0.43
CA THR A 31 -0.08 25.14 0.25
C THR A 31 0.27 23.65 0.34
N LEU A 32 -0.55 22.76 -0.23
CA LEU A 32 0.03 21.52 -0.73
C LEU A 32 0.83 21.92 -1.97
N LYS A 33 2.14 22.16 -1.81
CA LYS A 33 3.05 22.00 -2.95
C LYS A 33 2.76 20.62 -3.49
N VAL A 34 2.10 20.55 -4.64
CA VAL A 34 1.78 19.30 -5.30
C VAL A 34 3.11 18.55 -5.42
N ASN A 35 3.18 17.39 -4.78
CA ASN A 35 4.39 16.58 -4.82
C ASN A 35 4.48 16.02 -6.25
N GLN A 36 5.29 16.68 -7.09
CA GLN A 36 5.41 16.36 -8.50
C GLN A 36 5.99 14.95 -8.70
N GLU A 37 6.93 14.55 -7.84
CA GLU A 37 7.50 13.19 -7.83
C GLU A 37 6.41 12.14 -7.60
N LEU A 38 5.52 12.37 -6.63
CA LEU A 38 4.36 11.50 -6.39
C LEU A 38 3.44 11.39 -7.61
N LEU A 39 3.09 12.53 -8.23
CA LEU A 39 2.20 12.53 -9.39
C LEU A 39 2.84 11.89 -10.62
N ASP A 40 4.14 12.07 -10.81
CA ASP A 40 4.88 11.47 -11.92
C ASP A 40 4.97 9.95 -11.76
N LEU A 41 5.37 9.47 -10.58
CA LEU A 41 5.39 8.04 -10.27
C LEU A 41 3.99 7.42 -10.42
N HIS A 42 2.96 8.07 -9.88
CA HIS A 42 1.58 7.61 -9.98
C HIS A 42 1.10 7.51 -11.43
N ARG A 43 1.35 8.55 -12.23
CA ARG A 43 1.02 8.58 -13.66
C ARG A 43 1.71 7.45 -14.40
N ASP A 44 3.01 7.30 -14.21
CA ASP A 44 3.81 6.33 -14.93
C ASP A 44 3.34 4.89 -14.61
N LEU A 45 3.06 4.60 -13.32
CA LEU A 45 2.46 3.33 -12.92
C LEU A 45 1.11 3.10 -13.60
N ILE A 46 0.23 4.10 -13.68
CA ILE A 46 -1.09 3.97 -14.34
C ILE A 46 -0.92 3.71 -15.85
N GLN A 47 0.07 4.34 -16.49
CA GLN A 47 0.32 4.10 -17.92
C GLN A 47 0.77 2.67 -18.21
N LEU A 48 1.41 1.99 -17.25
CA LEU A 48 1.76 0.59 -17.39
C LEU A 48 0.52 -0.28 -17.22
N LYS A 49 0.11 -0.96 -18.30
CA LYS A 49 -0.97 -1.95 -18.23
C LYS A 49 -0.50 -3.13 -17.38
N SER A 50 -1.09 -3.25 -16.20
CA SER A 50 -0.84 -4.34 -15.25
C SER A 50 -2.13 -5.07 -14.91
N VAL A 51 -2.94 -5.44 -15.92
CA VAL A 51 -4.08 -6.33 -15.65
C VAL A 51 -3.52 -7.66 -15.14
N SER A 52 -4.13 -8.29 -14.14
CA SER A 52 -3.55 -9.48 -13.50
C SER A 52 -3.13 -10.55 -14.52
N GLY A 53 -1.88 -11.03 -14.45
CA GLY A 53 -1.18 -11.80 -15.48
C GLY A 53 -0.31 -11.01 -16.46
N TYR A 54 -0.35 -9.67 -16.43
CA TYR A 54 0.45 -8.77 -17.27
C TYR A 54 1.24 -7.74 -16.43
N GLU A 55 1.62 -8.09 -15.21
CA GLU A 55 2.21 -7.15 -14.23
C GLU A 55 3.70 -6.86 -14.45
N ILE A 56 4.40 -7.66 -15.26
CA ILE A 56 5.87 -7.66 -15.36
C ILE A 56 6.46 -6.27 -15.66
N ASP A 57 5.87 -5.49 -16.55
CA ASP A 57 6.37 -4.17 -16.91
C ASP A 57 6.28 -3.19 -15.73
N ALA A 58 5.23 -3.30 -14.91
CA ALA A 58 5.09 -2.51 -13.69
C ALA A 58 6.12 -2.91 -12.63
N ALA A 59 6.38 -4.21 -12.46
CA ALA A 59 7.39 -4.71 -11.52
C ALA A 59 8.81 -4.25 -11.91
N VAL A 60 9.16 -4.37 -13.20
CA VAL A 60 10.47 -3.92 -13.73
C VAL A 60 10.61 -2.40 -13.65
N TYR A 61 9.55 -1.65 -13.94
CA TYR A 61 9.57 -0.19 -13.76
C TYR A 61 9.84 0.18 -12.30
N LEU A 62 9.12 -0.44 -11.35
CA LEU A 62 9.31 -0.19 -9.92
C LEU A 62 10.72 -0.55 -9.45
N GLN A 63 11.28 -1.67 -9.94
CA GLN A 63 12.67 -2.01 -9.65
C GLN A 63 13.62 -0.86 -10.02
N ASN A 64 13.57 -0.41 -11.27
CA ASN A 64 14.44 0.67 -11.74
C ASN A 64 14.21 1.97 -10.96
N TYR A 65 12.94 2.32 -10.69
CA TYR A 65 12.59 3.51 -9.93
C TYR A 65 13.15 3.46 -8.51
N LEU A 66 12.95 2.35 -7.80
CA LEU A 66 13.39 2.18 -6.42
C LEU A 66 14.93 2.10 -6.32
N GLU A 67 15.58 1.36 -7.20
CA GLU A 67 17.06 1.33 -7.27
C GLU A 67 17.64 2.73 -7.52
N SER A 68 17.03 3.53 -8.39
CA SER A 68 17.44 4.92 -8.62
C SER A 68 17.24 5.84 -7.39
N ASN A 69 16.42 5.40 -6.43
CA ASN A 69 16.16 6.06 -5.15
C ASN A 69 16.89 5.38 -3.97
N ASN A 70 17.97 4.65 -4.25
CA ASN A 70 18.86 4.00 -3.27
C ASN A 70 18.25 2.83 -2.48
N PHE A 71 17.15 2.26 -2.95
CA PHE A 71 16.68 0.98 -2.41
C PHE A 71 17.49 -0.18 -2.99
N THR A 72 17.74 -1.18 -2.16
CA THR A 72 18.01 -2.55 -2.63
C THR A 72 16.69 -3.18 -3.00
N VAL A 73 16.60 -3.79 -4.18
CA VAL A 73 15.36 -4.38 -4.71
C VAL A 73 15.56 -5.84 -5.08
N GLU A 74 14.61 -6.67 -4.68
CA GLU A 74 14.51 -8.08 -5.00
C GLU A 74 13.20 -8.32 -5.75
N LEU A 75 13.29 -8.90 -6.96
CA LEU A 75 12.11 -9.35 -7.69
C LEU A 75 11.85 -10.83 -7.45
N GLU A 76 10.76 -11.15 -6.75
CA GLU A 76 10.41 -12.52 -6.41
C GLU A 76 9.52 -13.15 -7.48
N THR A 77 9.96 -14.25 -8.09
CA THR A 77 9.16 -14.94 -9.13
C THR A 77 8.10 -15.81 -8.48
N VAL A 78 6.83 -15.43 -8.61
CA VAL A 78 5.70 -16.06 -7.91
C VAL A 78 5.37 -17.41 -8.55
N TYR A 79 5.58 -18.50 -7.79
CA TYR A 79 5.36 -19.89 -8.23
C TYR A 79 6.01 -20.26 -9.57
N GLY A 80 7.15 -19.65 -9.90
CA GLY A 80 7.90 -19.92 -11.14
C GLY A 80 7.33 -19.27 -12.40
N ASP A 81 6.29 -18.44 -12.31
CA ASP A 81 5.78 -17.68 -13.46
C ASP A 81 6.63 -16.43 -13.69
N SER A 82 7.43 -16.42 -14.76
CA SER A 82 8.36 -15.34 -15.07
C SER A 82 7.69 -14.00 -15.32
N ASN A 83 6.39 -13.96 -15.62
CA ASN A 83 5.63 -12.73 -15.83
C ASN A 83 5.07 -12.14 -14.53
N ARG A 84 5.22 -12.85 -13.41
CA ARG A 84 4.62 -12.49 -12.12
C ARG A 84 5.70 -12.34 -11.08
N LYS A 85 6.05 -11.08 -10.82
CA LYS A 85 7.11 -10.73 -9.89
C LYS A 85 6.59 -9.80 -8.81
N ASN A 86 6.65 -10.23 -7.55
CA ASN A 86 6.54 -9.27 -6.45
C ASN A 86 7.79 -8.39 -6.43
N VAL A 87 7.65 -7.17 -5.93
CA VAL A 87 8.75 -6.23 -5.73
C VAL A 87 8.98 -6.07 -4.22
N TYR A 88 10.08 -6.62 -3.71
CA TYR A 88 10.51 -6.41 -2.33
C TYR A 88 11.66 -5.43 -2.29
N ALA A 89 11.57 -4.36 -1.49
CA ALA A 89 12.56 -3.29 -1.48
C ALA A 89 12.81 -2.74 -0.08
N TYR A 90 14.07 -2.42 0.22
CA TYR A 90 14.52 -1.90 1.51
C TYR A 90 15.79 -1.04 1.34
N TYR A 91 16.09 -0.18 2.30
CA TYR A 91 17.33 0.60 2.27
C TYR A 91 18.51 -0.23 2.77
N GLY A 92 19.67 -0.05 2.14
CA GLY A 92 20.92 -0.69 2.56
C GLY A 92 20.98 -2.20 2.27
N LYS A 93 21.61 -2.96 3.15
CA LYS A 93 21.83 -4.41 3.06
C LYS A 93 21.03 -5.20 4.08
N GLU A 94 20.50 -4.56 5.12
CA GLU A 94 19.64 -5.21 6.11
C GLU A 94 18.28 -5.57 5.51
N ARG A 95 18.21 -6.80 4.99
CA ARG A 95 17.03 -7.37 4.34
C ARG A 95 15.82 -7.52 5.28
N ASN A 96 16.08 -7.70 6.57
CA ASN A 96 15.04 -7.89 7.59
C ASN A 96 14.71 -6.54 8.22
N THR A 97 13.45 -6.13 8.12
CA THR A 97 12.98 -4.85 8.65
C THR A 97 11.96 -5.04 9.77
N LYS A 98 11.77 -4.02 10.61
CA LYS A 98 10.74 -4.07 11.68
C LYS A 98 9.32 -3.90 11.16
N ALA A 99 9.14 -3.08 10.12
CA ALA A 99 7.84 -2.82 9.52
C ALA A 99 7.83 -3.08 8.02
N LEU A 100 6.63 -3.35 7.50
CA LEU A 100 6.36 -3.53 6.08
C LEU A 100 5.24 -2.59 5.63
N LEU A 101 5.48 -1.86 4.55
CA LEU A 101 4.44 -1.19 3.77
C LEU A 101 4.14 -2.04 2.54
N THR A 102 2.89 -2.39 2.33
CA THR A 102 2.50 -3.25 1.20
C THR A 102 1.24 -2.80 0.52
N SER A 103 1.12 -3.13 -0.76
CA SER A 103 -0.04 -2.92 -1.64
C SER A 103 0.14 -3.81 -2.88
N HIS A 104 -0.78 -3.77 -3.83
CA HIS A 104 -0.70 -4.56 -5.05
C HIS A 104 -0.51 -3.69 -6.31
N ILE A 105 0.08 -4.26 -7.35
CA ILE A 105 0.39 -3.56 -8.63
C ILE A 105 -0.47 -4.05 -9.79
N ASP A 106 -1.15 -5.17 -9.62
CA ASP A 106 -2.11 -5.67 -10.60
C ASP A 106 -3.42 -4.89 -10.57
N THR A 107 -4.25 -5.09 -11.58
CA THR A 107 -5.52 -4.38 -11.76
C THR A 107 -6.54 -5.25 -12.47
N VAL A 108 -7.84 -4.97 -12.32
CA VAL A 108 -8.90 -5.60 -13.13
C VAL A 108 -9.00 -5.05 -14.58
N PRO A 109 -9.51 -5.86 -15.54
CA PRO A 109 -9.86 -5.36 -16.87
C PRO A 109 -11.14 -4.48 -16.85
N PRO A 110 -11.37 -3.63 -17.87
CA PRO A 110 -10.42 -3.27 -18.93
C PRO A 110 -9.39 -2.24 -18.44
N TYR A 111 -8.25 -2.22 -19.14
CA TYR A 111 -7.26 -1.16 -19.02
C TYR A 111 -7.72 0.09 -19.76
N PHE A 112 -7.49 1.26 -19.17
CA PHE A 112 -7.69 2.56 -19.80
C PHE A 112 -6.65 3.56 -19.28
N ASN A 113 -6.22 4.45 -20.16
CA ASN A 113 -5.06 5.32 -19.96
C ASN A 113 -5.28 6.37 -18.85
N TYR A 114 -4.15 6.87 -18.36
CA TYR A 114 -4.10 8.05 -17.52
C TYR A 114 -4.70 9.28 -18.23
N SER A 115 -5.53 10.04 -17.52
CA SER A 115 -5.95 11.39 -17.93
C SER A 115 -6.30 12.24 -16.72
N VAL A 116 -6.26 13.57 -16.89
CA VAL A 116 -6.64 14.52 -15.84
C VAL A 116 -7.79 15.37 -16.36
N VAL A 117 -8.90 15.42 -15.61
CA VAL A 117 -10.06 16.26 -15.90
C VAL A 117 -10.54 16.88 -14.60
N ASP A 118 -10.68 18.21 -14.56
CA ASP A 118 -11.19 18.96 -13.40
C ASP A 118 -10.58 18.54 -12.05
N ASN A 119 -9.24 18.51 -12.00
CA ASN A 119 -8.43 18.09 -10.84
C ASN A 119 -8.64 16.64 -10.38
N ARG A 120 -9.20 15.79 -11.23
CA ARG A 120 -9.30 14.35 -10.98
C ARG A 120 -8.41 13.59 -11.94
N ILE A 121 -7.70 12.62 -11.39
CA ILE A 121 -6.92 11.65 -12.15
C ILE A 121 -7.82 10.47 -12.48
N TYR A 122 -7.85 10.09 -13.75
CA TYR A 122 -8.53 8.91 -14.26
C TYR A 122 -7.49 7.95 -14.84
N GLY A 123 -7.73 6.66 -14.68
CA GLY A 123 -6.92 5.59 -15.25
C GLY A 123 -7.15 4.29 -14.49
N ARG A 124 -6.93 3.15 -15.16
CA ARG A 124 -7.04 1.85 -14.48
C ARG A 124 -5.95 1.73 -13.41
N GLY A 125 -6.38 1.53 -12.18
CA GLY A 125 -5.53 1.44 -11.00
C GLY A 125 -5.18 2.77 -10.36
N SER A 126 -5.78 3.87 -10.81
CA SER A 126 -5.51 5.21 -10.27
C SER A 126 -5.79 5.35 -8.78
N VAL A 127 -6.78 4.63 -8.26
CA VAL A 127 -7.09 4.53 -6.83
C VAL A 127 -6.67 3.17 -6.30
N ASP A 128 -6.99 2.11 -7.05
CA ASP A 128 -6.89 0.71 -6.62
C ASP A 128 -5.83 -0.07 -7.43
N ALA A 129 -4.59 -0.20 -6.95
CA ALA A 129 -4.03 0.40 -5.74
C ALA A 129 -2.79 1.28 -6.00
N LYS A 130 -2.58 1.76 -7.24
CA LYS A 130 -1.33 2.46 -7.62
C LYS A 130 -1.13 3.80 -6.90
N SER A 131 -2.20 4.44 -6.40
CA SER A 131 -2.04 5.61 -5.52
C SER A 131 -1.43 5.24 -4.17
N CYS A 132 -1.76 4.07 -3.62
CA CYS A 132 -1.18 3.58 -2.38
C CYS A 132 0.30 3.27 -2.56
N VAL A 133 0.63 2.52 -3.63
CA VAL A 133 2.02 2.18 -4.02
C VAL A 133 2.87 3.45 -4.12
N SER A 134 2.46 4.41 -4.95
CA SER A 134 3.23 5.65 -5.16
C SER A 134 3.35 6.49 -3.89
N SER A 135 2.29 6.58 -3.07
CA SER A 135 2.31 7.32 -1.81
C SER A 135 3.25 6.70 -0.77
N GLN A 136 3.22 5.37 -0.64
CA GLN A 136 4.11 4.64 0.29
C GLN A 136 5.58 4.83 -0.09
N ILE A 137 5.92 4.72 -1.38
CA ILE A 137 7.30 4.91 -1.88
C ILE A 137 7.80 6.31 -1.56
N VAL A 138 7.03 7.35 -1.91
CA VAL A 138 7.45 8.75 -1.73
C VAL A 138 7.52 9.12 -0.26
N ALA A 139 6.57 8.65 0.56
CA ALA A 139 6.59 8.89 2.00
C ALA A 139 7.82 8.25 2.67
N LEU A 140 8.09 6.98 2.37
CA LEU A 140 9.26 6.29 2.92
C LEU A 140 10.57 6.93 2.46
N SER A 141 10.66 7.31 1.19
CA SER A 141 11.83 7.98 0.65
C SER A 141 12.09 9.32 1.31
N GLN A 142 11.04 10.08 1.64
CA GLN A 142 11.16 11.35 2.33
C GLN A 142 11.59 11.15 3.79
N LEU A 143 10.97 10.21 4.52
CA LEU A 143 11.34 9.89 5.90
C LEU A 143 12.81 9.47 6.01
N PHE A 144 13.31 8.67 5.05
CA PHE A 144 14.71 8.25 5.04
C PHE A 144 15.65 9.43 4.75
N LYS A 145 15.30 10.30 3.80
CA LYS A 145 16.08 11.54 3.50
C LYS A 145 16.13 12.49 4.70
N ASP A 146 15.06 12.55 5.48
CA ASP A 146 14.95 13.39 6.68
C ASP A 146 15.61 12.75 7.91
N GLY A 147 16.04 11.49 7.83
CA GLY A 147 16.66 10.75 8.93
C GLY A 147 15.69 10.31 10.02
N GLU A 148 14.39 10.25 9.70
CA GLU A 148 13.32 9.80 10.61
C GLU A 148 13.15 8.27 10.60
N VAL A 149 13.68 7.60 9.58
CA VAL A 149 13.82 6.13 9.50
C VAL A 149 15.22 5.78 9.02
N GLU A 150 15.74 4.65 9.48
CA GLU A 150 17.06 4.14 9.10
C GLU A 150 16.99 2.75 8.44
N GLU A 151 18.14 2.27 7.98
CA GLU A 151 18.29 0.91 7.47
C GLU A 151 17.77 -0.12 8.50
N GLY A 152 16.96 -1.08 8.05
CA GLY A 152 16.33 -2.08 8.91
C GLY A 152 15.01 -1.65 9.57
N ASP A 153 14.52 -0.41 9.38
CA ASP A 153 13.24 -0.01 9.97
C ASP A 153 12.04 -0.43 9.12
N VAL A 154 12.02 -0.07 7.84
CA VAL A 154 10.85 -0.24 6.96
C VAL A 154 11.23 -0.82 5.61
N ALA A 155 10.51 -1.86 5.18
CA ALA A 155 10.56 -2.39 3.82
C ALA A 155 9.26 -2.06 3.06
N LEU A 156 9.34 -2.18 1.74
CA LEU A 156 8.23 -2.15 0.79
C LEU A 156 8.04 -3.54 0.19
N LEU A 157 6.78 -3.98 0.09
CA LEU A 157 6.42 -5.17 -0.69
C LEU A 157 5.23 -4.85 -1.59
N PHE A 158 5.43 -4.93 -2.89
CA PHE A 158 4.36 -4.75 -3.86
C PHE A 158 4.05 -6.08 -4.56
N VAL A 159 2.84 -6.59 -4.34
CA VAL A 159 2.45 -7.93 -4.78
C VAL A 159 1.67 -7.92 -6.09
N VAL A 160 1.67 -9.07 -6.75
CA VAL A 160 0.88 -9.35 -7.97
C VAL A 160 -0.28 -10.29 -7.67
N ASP A 161 -1.25 -10.33 -8.59
CA ASP A 161 -2.41 -11.24 -8.56
C ASP A 161 -3.40 -11.07 -7.41
N GLU A 162 -3.44 -9.90 -6.75
CA GLU A 162 -4.40 -9.62 -5.68
C GLU A 162 -5.84 -9.79 -6.20
N GLU A 163 -6.12 -9.21 -7.38
CA GLU A 163 -7.47 -9.03 -7.95
C GLU A 163 -8.12 -10.33 -8.44
N VAL A 164 -7.43 -11.47 -8.30
CA VAL A 164 -7.85 -12.77 -8.82
C VAL A 164 -7.74 -13.88 -7.79
N GLN A 165 -6.56 -14.07 -7.21
CA GLN A 165 -6.29 -15.24 -6.34
C GLN A 165 -5.42 -14.91 -5.12
N GLY A 166 -4.82 -13.72 -5.04
CA GLY A 166 -3.91 -13.33 -3.96
C GLY A 166 -2.57 -14.08 -3.96
N ARG A 167 -2.17 -14.70 -5.09
CA ARG A 167 -0.99 -15.59 -5.12
C ARG A 167 0.32 -14.90 -4.77
N GLY A 168 0.48 -13.62 -5.12
CA GLY A 168 1.69 -12.86 -4.77
C GLY A 168 1.89 -12.74 -3.26
N MET A 169 0.83 -12.43 -2.51
CA MET A 169 0.90 -12.31 -1.05
C MET A 169 1.08 -13.67 -0.37
N VAL A 170 0.41 -14.73 -0.85
CA VAL A 170 0.62 -16.09 -0.30
C VAL A 170 2.07 -16.51 -0.48
N TYR A 171 2.63 -16.31 -1.69
CA TYR A 171 4.04 -16.61 -1.95
C TYR A 171 4.98 -15.81 -1.04
N ALA A 172 4.75 -14.50 -0.89
CA ALA A 172 5.54 -13.67 0.01
C ALA A 172 5.48 -14.16 1.47
N SER A 173 4.28 -14.52 1.95
CA SER A 173 4.09 -15.03 3.30
C SER A 173 4.88 -16.32 3.56
N ASP A 174 4.96 -17.19 2.55
CA ASP A 174 5.66 -18.48 2.66
C ASP A 174 7.19 -18.34 2.55
N ASN A 175 7.69 -17.28 1.89
CA ASN A 175 9.10 -17.20 1.46
C ASN A 175 9.90 -16.01 2.03
N LEU A 176 9.26 -14.91 2.43
CA LEU A 176 9.98 -13.70 2.88
C LEU A 176 10.33 -13.67 4.36
N GLY A 177 9.83 -14.61 5.17
CA GLY A 177 10.09 -14.63 6.61
C GLY A 177 9.26 -13.57 7.36
N VAL A 178 7.94 -13.73 7.30
CA VAL A 178 6.94 -12.85 7.93
C VAL A 178 7.17 -12.60 9.42
N ASP A 179 7.89 -13.50 10.10
CA ASP A 179 8.20 -13.41 11.52
C ASP A 179 9.13 -12.24 11.88
N SER A 180 9.79 -11.64 10.88
CA SER A 180 10.67 -10.48 11.08
C SER A 180 9.92 -9.15 11.24
N TRP A 181 8.72 -9.03 10.67
CA TRP A 181 7.94 -7.80 10.73
C TRP A 181 7.08 -7.75 12.00
N GLU A 182 7.29 -6.72 12.82
CA GLU A 182 6.46 -6.39 13.96
C GLU A 182 5.13 -5.75 13.52
N HIS A 183 5.15 -5.01 12.41
CA HIS A 183 4.02 -4.25 11.89
C HIS A 183 3.91 -4.35 10.36
N VAL A 184 2.67 -4.48 9.86
CA VAL A 184 2.39 -4.46 8.42
C VAL A 184 1.27 -3.46 8.13
N ILE A 185 1.50 -2.56 7.19
CA ILE A 185 0.53 -1.55 6.74
C ILE A 185 0.14 -1.85 5.29
N PHE A 186 -1.12 -2.24 5.11
CA PHE A 186 -1.72 -2.47 3.80
C PHE A 186 -2.28 -1.17 3.25
N GLY A 187 -1.84 -0.80 2.05
CA GLY A 187 -2.35 0.32 1.29
C GLY A 187 -3.47 -0.14 0.37
N GLU A 188 -4.71 0.23 0.73
CA GLU A 188 -5.94 -0.08 -0.01
C GLU A 188 -6.87 1.15 -0.02
N PRO A 189 -7.78 1.27 -0.99
CA PRO A 189 -8.69 2.41 -1.05
C PRO A 189 -9.78 2.33 0.02
N THR A 190 -9.58 3.07 1.11
CA THR A 190 -10.48 3.09 2.27
C THR A 190 -11.09 4.47 2.57
N GLU A 191 -11.10 5.38 1.59
CA GLU A 191 -11.43 6.81 1.80
C GLU A 191 -10.53 7.47 2.88
N ASN A 192 -9.26 7.05 2.97
CA ASN A 192 -8.31 7.46 4.02
C ASN A 192 -8.78 7.13 5.45
N ARG A 193 -9.56 6.06 5.62
CA ARG A 193 -9.96 5.56 6.94
C ARG A 193 -9.16 4.31 7.30
N LEU A 194 -8.91 4.13 8.60
CA LEU A 194 -8.30 2.89 9.09
C LEU A 194 -9.32 1.75 8.98
N GLY A 195 -9.00 0.72 8.19
CA GLY A 195 -9.75 -0.52 8.17
C GLY A 195 -9.49 -1.32 9.44
N VAL A 196 -10.51 -1.55 10.26
CA VAL A 196 -10.40 -2.36 11.50
C VAL A 196 -10.72 -3.85 11.27
N GLY A 197 -10.98 -4.23 10.02
CA GLY A 197 -11.26 -5.60 9.59
C GLY A 197 -11.88 -5.65 8.20
N HIS A 198 -11.78 -6.80 7.55
CA HIS A 198 -12.40 -7.07 6.25
C HIS A 198 -13.21 -8.37 6.33
N LYS A 199 -14.16 -8.55 5.41
CA LYS A 199 -14.92 -9.81 5.31
C LYS A 199 -14.03 -10.88 4.64
N GLY A 200 -14.25 -12.14 5.00
CA GLY A 200 -13.79 -13.26 4.17
C GLY A 200 -14.63 -13.38 2.90
N MET A 201 -14.08 -14.03 1.89
CA MET A 201 -14.78 -14.34 0.64
C MET A 201 -14.84 -15.86 0.42
N ALA A 202 -16.01 -16.35 0.04
CA ALA A 202 -16.22 -17.73 -0.40
C ALA A 202 -17.02 -17.71 -1.70
N SER A 203 -16.48 -18.37 -2.72
CA SER A 203 -17.06 -18.42 -4.08
C SER A 203 -17.25 -19.86 -4.51
N ALA A 204 -18.35 -20.16 -5.20
CA ALA A 204 -18.67 -21.49 -5.72
C ALA A 204 -19.03 -21.42 -7.20
N GLN A 205 -18.49 -22.33 -8.01
CA GLN A 205 -18.82 -22.45 -9.43
C GLN A 205 -19.74 -23.66 -9.65
N LEU A 206 -20.99 -23.40 -10.10
CA LEU A 206 -21.94 -24.44 -10.48
C LEU A 206 -21.89 -24.67 -11.99
N LYS A 207 -21.61 -25.91 -12.40
CA LYS A 207 -21.65 -26.34 -13.80
C LYS A 207 -22.79 -27.32 -13.99
N ALA A 208 -23.70 -27.02 -14.91
CA ALA A 208 -24.79 -27.91 -15.31
C ALA A 208 -24.67 -28.26 -16.79
N HIS A 209 -24.96 -29.51 -17.14
CA HIS A 209 -24.94 -30.00 -18.50
C HIS A 209 -26.36 -30.36 -18.94
N GLY A 210 -26.77 -29.84 -20.10
CA GLY A 210 -28.04 -30.17 -20.73
C GLY A 210 -27.83 -30.75 -22.13
N LYS A 211 -28.94 -31.05 -22.80
CA LYS A 211 -28.94 -31.43 -24.22
C LYS A 211 -29.69 -30.35 -25.00
N ALA A 212 -29.07 -29.82 -26.06
CA ALA A 212 -29.75 -28.90 -26.97
C ALA A 212 -30.93 -29.63 -27.64
N ALA A 213 -32.05 -28.92 -27.81
CA ALA A 213 -33.27 -29.42 -28.45
C ALA A 213 -33.31 -29.00 -29.92
#